data_AF-A0AAN4ZCF9-F1
#
_entry.id   AF-A0AAN4ZCF9-F1
#
_cell.length_a   1.000
_cell.length_b   1.000
_cell.length_c   1.000
_cell.angle_alpha   90.00
_cell.angle_beta   90.00
_cell.angle_gamma   90.00
#
_symmetry.space_group_name_H-M   'P 1'
#
loop_
_entity.id
_entity.type
_entity.pdbx_description
1 polymer ?
#
loop_
_entity_poly.entity_id
_entity_poly.type
_entity_poly.pdbx_seq_one_letter_code
_entity_poly.pdbx_strand_id
1 'polypeptide(L)'
;MEITNHTTGDKCTLKFAQYSFFGRYTPRKVSGFVKDACGNVKYMMQVTWDDHMDMMKVIQATGKGDKTKAETESPIRVWTVNPPYEGNDRMHQFTRFAIELNEEEEGVAPTDSRLRPDMRMMEEGMWDKANEKKQELEEKQRAKRKARDQRGE
;
A
#
# COMPACT_ATOMS: atom_id res chain seq x y z
N MET A 1 -10.77 -3.37 -5.87
CA MET A 1 -9.54 -3.42 -6.69
C MET A 1 -9.62 -4.65 -7.59
N GLU A 2 -9.20 -4.52 -8.84
CA GLU A 2 -9.09 -5.63 -9.79
C GLU A 2 -7.67 -5.65 -10.35
N ILE A 3 -7.05 -6.84 -10.38
CA ILE A 3 -5.73 -7.09 -10.92
C ILE A 3 -5.91 -8.07 -12.07
N THR A 4 -5.41 -7.74 -13.26
CA THR A 4 -5.53 -8.57 -14.46
C THR A 4 -4.15 -9.01 -14.92
N ASN A 5 -3.97 -10.32 -15.15
CA ASN A 5 -2.83 -10.84 -15.89
C ASN A 5 -3.12 -10.71 -17.39
N HIS A 6 -2.42 -9.82 -18.08
CA HIS A 6 -2.66 -9.55 -19.51
C HIS A 6 -2.17 -10.67 -20.44
N THR A 7 -1.29 -11.56 -19.97
CA THR A 7 -0.79 -12.70 -20.75
C THR A 7 -1.75 -13.88 -20.70
N THR A 8 -2.27 -14.21 -19.51
CA THR A 8 -3.15 -15.38 -19.33
C THR A 8 -4.63 -15.04 -19.38
N GLY A 9 -5.00 -13.78 -19.13
CA GLY A 9 -6.39 -13.35 -18.99
C GLY A 9 -6.98 -13.58 -17.59
N ASP A 10 -6.20 -14.11 -16.64
CA ASP A 10 -6.64 -14.34 -15.27
C ASP A 10 -6.93 -13.02 -14.55
N LYS A 11 -7.92 -13.04 -13.65
CA LYS A 11 -8.36 -11.85 -12.92
C LYS A 11 -8.46 -12.11 -11.43
N CYS A 12 -7.87 -11.24 -10.64
CA CYS A 12 -7.99 -11.21 -9.18
C CYS A 12 -8.85 -10.01 -8.77
N THR A 13 -9.94 -10.25 -8.06
CA THR A 13 -10.84 -9.21 -7.55
C THR A 13 -10.75 -9.15 -6.03
N LEU A 14 -10.47 -7.97 -5.49
CA LEU A 14 -10.35 -7.68 -4.06
C LEU A 14 -11.39 -6.63 -3.65
N LYS A 15 -12.20 -6.96 -2.65
CA LYS A 15 -13.23 -6.09 -2.06
C LYS A 15 -12.84 -5.76 -0.62
N PHE A 16 -12.54 -4.48 -0.39
CA PHE A 16 -12.26 -3.95 0.94
C PHE A 16 -13.58 -3.68 1.66
N ALA A 17 -13.75 -4.27 2.83
CA ALA A 17 -14.91 -4.01 3.66
C ALA A 17 -14.82 -2.57 4.20
N GLN A 18 -15.89 -1.81 4.03
CA GLN A 18 -16.00 -0.50 4.65
C GLN A 18 -16.03 -0.66 6.17
N TYR A 19 -15.31 0.21 6.87
CA TYR A 19 -15.37 0.26 8.31
C TYR A 19 -16.79 0.63 8.77
N SER A 20 -17.28 -0.04 9.80
CA SER A 20 -18.57 0.25 10.42
C SER A 20 -18.44 0.13 11.93
N PHE A 21 -18.69 1.23 12.63
CA PHE A 21 -18.58 1.30 14.09
C PHE A 21 -19.55 0.34 14.81
N PHE A 22 -20.74 0.11 14.25
CA PHE A 22 -21.74 -0.84 14.76
C PHE A 22 -21.75 -2.16 13.99
N GLY A 23 -20.77 -2.36 13.09
CA GLY A 23 -20.70 -3.56 12.27
C GLY A 23 -20.29 -4.76 13.11
N ARG A 24 -20.98 -5.90 12.94
CA ARG A 24 -20.55 -7.19 13.51
C ARG A 24 -19.35 -7.81 12.79
N TYR A 25 -18.87 -7.17 11.73
CA TYR A 25 -17.81 -7.69 10.87
C TYR A 25 -16.44 -7.28 11.40
N THR A 26 -15.46 -8.16 11.23
CA THR A 26 -14.05 -7.86 11.48
C THR A 26 -13.65 -6.60 10.70
N PRO A 27 -13.14 -5.55 11.37
CA PRO A 27 -12.63 -4.38 10.68
C PRO A 27 -11.44 -4.78 9.80
N ARG A 28 -11.10 -3.94 8.82
CA ARG A 28 -9.90 -4.14 7.96
C ARG A 28 -9.92 -5.42 7.11
N LYS A 29 -11.09 -6.04 6.97
CA LYS A 29 -11.28 -7.22 6.16
C LYS A 29 -11.21 -6.90 4.67
N VAL A 30 -10.51 -7.73 3.90
CA VAL A 30 -10.60 -7.81 2.45
C VAL A 30 -11.04 -9.22 2.08
N SER A 31 -12.03 -9.32 1.20
CA SER A 31 -12.43 -10.57 0.58
C SER A 31 -12.05 -10.54 -0.88
N GLY A 32 -11.61 -11.66 -1.44
CA GLY A 32 -11.41 -11.71 -2.87
C GLY A 32 -11.41 -13.10 -3.47
N PHE A 33 -11.29 -13.13 -4.78
CA PHE A 33 -11.22 -14.36 -5.55
C PHE A 33 -10.35 -14.16 -6.79
N VAL A 34 -9.75 -15.25 -7.26
CA VAL A 34 -9.01 -15.31 -8.52
C VAL A 34 -9.81 -16.15 -9.50
N LYS A 35 -10.03 -15.64 -10.70
CA LYS A 35 -10.70 -16.31 -11.81
C LYS A 35 -9.71 -16.57 -12.94
N ASP A 36 -9.87 -17.70 -13.61
CA ASP A 36 -9.19 -17.95 -14.88
C ASP A 36 -9.79 -17.08 -16.00
N ALA A 37 -9.16 -17.08 -17.18
CA ALA A 37 -9.66 -16.39 -18.37
C ALA A 37 -11.09 -16.81 -18.80
N CYS A 38 -11.50 -18.03 -18.44
CA CYS A 38 -12.85 -18.55 -18.70
C CYS A 38 -13.87 -18.06 -17.65
N GLY A 39 -13.44 -17.33 -16.62
CA GLY A 39 -14.28 -16.79 -15.55
C GLY A 39 -14.52 -17.76 -14.38
N ASN A 40 -13.88 -18.92 -14.36
CA ASN A 40 -14.02 -19.90 -13.28
C ASN A 40 -13.17 -19.47 -12.08
N VAL A 41 -13.76 -19.49 -10.88
CA VAL A 41 -13.04 -19.17 -9.65
C VAL A 41 -12.07 -20.31 -9.32
N LYS A 42 -10.78 -20.00 -9.20
CA LYS A 42 -9.71 -20.94 -8.84
C LYS A 42 -9.25 -20.78 -7.40
N TYR A 43 -9.29 -19.56 -6.87
CA TYR A 43 -8.88 -19.27 -5.50
C TYR A 43 -9.85 -18.30 -4.85
N MET A 44 -10.03 -18.48 -3.55
CA MET A 44 -10.67 -17.51 -2.65
C MET A 44 -9.64 -16.99 -1.68
N MET A 45 -9.82 -15.74 -1.25
CA MET A 45 -8.90 -15.07 -0.33
C MET A 45 -9.68 -14.45 0.82
N GLN A 46 -9.15 -14.65 2.02
CA GLN A 46 -9.58 -13.99 3.24
C GLN A 46 -8.40 -13.23 3.80
N VAL A 47 -8.57 -11.92 3.96
CA VAL A 47 -7.48 -11.03 4.33
C VAL A 47 -7.94 -10.11 5.44
N THR A 48 -7.03 -9.85 6.38
CA THR A 48 -7.08 -8.71 7.28
C THR A 48 -5.85 -7.89 6.95
N TRP A 49 -6.02 -6.76 6.25
CA TRP A 49 -4.92 -6.15 5.47
C TRP A 49 -3.75 -5.63 6.31
N ASP A 50 -3.92 -5.48 7.61
CA ASP A 50 -2.90 -5.10 8.59
C ASP A 50 -2.33 -6.27 9.38
N ASP A 51 -2.73 -7.51 9.08
CA ASP A 51 -2.35 -8.70 9.85
C ASP A 51 -1.92 -9.86 8.94
N HIS A 52 -2.81 -10.41 8.12
CA HIS A 52 -2.49 -11.58 7.30
C HIS A 52 -3.42 -11.77 6.09
N MET A 53 -2.98 -12.66 5.20
CA MET A 53 -3.71 -13.12 4.03
C MET A 53 -3.67 -14.64 3.94
N ASP A 54 -4.85 -15.25 3.91
CA ASP A 54 -5.04 -16.67 3.66
C ASP A 54 -5.69 -16.88 2.30
N MET A 55 -5.17 -17.86 1.56
CA MET A 55 -5.68 -18.26 0.25
C MET A 55 -6.18 -19.70 0.31
N MET A 56 -7.34 -19.96 -0.26
CA MET A 56 -7.93 -21.28 -0.35
C MET A 56 -8.15 -21.62 -1.82
N LYS A 57 -7.64 -22.77 -2.24
CA LYS A 57 -7.86 -23.28 -3.60
C LYS A 57 -9.28 -23.82 -3.71
N VAL A 58 -9.98 -23.46 -4.77
CA VAL A 58 -11.35 -23.91 -5.04
C VAL A 58 -11.28 -25.27 -5.73
N ILE A 59 -11.91 -26.27 -5.12
CA ILE A 59 -12.08 -27.61 -5.68
C ILE A 59 -13.29 -27.60 -6.62
N GLN A 60 -14.40 -27.08 -6.12
CA GLN A 60 -15.65 -26.97 -6.87
C GLN A 60 -16.38 -25.70 -6.48
N ALA A 61 -16.92 -24.98 -7.46
CA ALA A 61 -17.75 -23.80 -7.25
C ALA A 61 -19.16 -24.05 -7.80
N THR A 62 -20.17 -23.79 -6.99
CA THR A 62 -21.58 -23.79 -7.42
C THR A 62 -22.19 -22.40 -7.26
N GLY A 63 -22.83 -21.91 -8.33
CA GLY A 63 -23.46 -20.58 -8.40
C GLY A 63 -22.62 -19.54 -9.16
N LYS A 64 -23.28 -18.43 -9.56
CA LYS A 64 -22.65 -17.29 -10.26
C LYS A 64 -22.64 -16.04 -9.36
N GLY A 65 -21.55 -15.27 -9.40
CA GLY A 65 -21.43 -13.96 -8.73
C GLY A 65 -21.16 -14.06 -7.23
N ASP A 66 -21.69 -13.10 -6.44
CA ASP A 66 -21.43 -12.97 -4.99
C ASP A 66 -22.05 -14.09 -4.12
N LYS A 67 -22.79 -15.04 -4.72
CA LYS A 67 -23.45 -16.17 -4.03
C LYS A 67 -22.79 -17.52 -4.30
N THR A 68 -21.58 -17.53 -4.84
CA THR A 68 -20.86 -18.78 -5.09
C THR A 68 -20.58 -19.50 -3.78
N LYS A 69 -21.14 -20.70 -3.63
CA LYS A 69 -20.72 -21.66 -2.61
C LYS A 69 -19.56 -22.45 -3.22
N ALA A 70 -18.39 -22.31 -2.64
CA ALA A 70 -17.21 -23.03 -3.09
C ALA A 70 -16.80 -24.05 -2.03
N GLU A 71 -16.57 -25.28 -2.48
CA GLU A 71 -15.79 -26.25 -1.73
C GLU A 71 -14.32 -25.93 -1.96
N THR A 72 -13.59 -25.74 -0.86
CA THR A 72 -12.20 -25.31 -0.90
C THR A 72 -11.31 -26.26 -0.13
N GLU A 73 -10.05 -26.34 -0.55
CA GLU A 73 -8.98 -26.91 0.26
C GLU A 73 -8.79 -26.08 1.55
N SER A 74 -8.00 -26.61 2.49
CA SER A 74 -7.63 -25.88 3.71
C SER A 74 -6.94 -24.56 3.38
N PRO A 75 -7.18 -23.49 4.17
CA PRO A 75 -6.50 -22.21 3.96
C PRO A 75 -4.98 -22.35 4.08
N ILE A 76 -4.26 -21.68 3.19
CA ILE A 76 -2.80 -21.53 3.23
C ILE A 76 -2.48 -20.06 3.50
N ARG A 77 -1.65 -19.82 4.53
CA ARG A 77 -1.10 -18.49 4.82
C ARG A 77 -0.11 -18.10 3.74
N VAL A 78 -0.44 -17.07 2.96
CA VAL A 78 0.42 -16.58 1.86
C VAL A 78 1.14 -15.28 2.20
N TRP A 79 0.65 -14.52 3.19
CA TRP A 79 1.31 -13.31 3.69
C TRP A 79 0.91 -13.03 5.14
N THR A 80 1.86 -12.52 5.93
CA THR A 80 1.66 -12.00 7.29
C THR A 80 2.39 -10.67 7.40
N VAL A 81 1.83 -9.73 8.17
CA VAL A 81 2.46 -8.46 8.48
C VAL A 81 3.77 -8.66 9.22
N ASN A 82 4.77 -7.82 8.93
CA ASN A 82 6.00 -7.81 9.72
C ASN A 82 5.69 -7.25 11.11
N PRO A 83 6.33 -7.77 12.17
CA PRO A 83 6.16 -7.22 13.51
C PRO A 83 6.59 -5.74 13.54
N PRO A 84 5.95 -4.90 14.37
CA PRO A 84 6.38 -3.52 14.59
C PRO A 84 7.85 -3.45 15.02
N TYR A 85 8.56 -2.41 14.55
CA TYR A 85 9.92 -2.14 15.02
C TYR A 85 9.90 -1.67 16.47
N GLU A 86 10.91 -2.03 17.25
CA GLU A 86 11.00 -1.63 18.66
C GLU A 86 11.14 -0.11 18.78
N GLY A 87 10.27 0.52 19.58
CA GLY A 87 10.28 1.97 19.76
C GLY A 87 9.67 2.77 18.60
N ASN A 88 8.94 2.12 17.68
CA ASN A 88 8.30 2.82 16.56
C ASN A 88 7.30 3.90 17.00
N ASP A 89 6.73 3.80 18.20
CA ASP A 89 5.85 4.80 18.80
C ASP A 89 6.51 6.19 18.91
N ARG A 90 7.85 6.22 19.02
CA ARG A 90 8.66 7.45 19.06
C ARG A 90 9.13 7.89 17.67
N MET A 91 8.93 7.06 16.65
CA MET A 91 9.41 7.26 15.28
C MET A 91 8.23 7.20 14.30
N HIS A 92 7.20 8.01 14.56
CA HIS A 92 6.02 8.15 13.69
C HIS A 92 5.25 6.84 13.40
N GLN A 93 5.38 5.82 14.26
CA GLN A 93 4.85 4.46 14.06
C GLN A 93 5.34 3.79 12.77
N PHE A 94 6.51 4.18 12.28
CA PHE A 94 7.06 3.61 11.05
C PHE A 94 7.36 2.11 11.17
N THR A 95 7.21 1.43 10.04
CA THR A 95 7.73 0.08 9.88
C THR A 95 9.25 0.16 9.73
N ARG A 96 9.95 -0.95 10.00
CA ARG A 96 11.39 -1.03 9.75
C ARG A 96 11.76 -0.62 8.31
N PHE A 97 10.98 -1.11 7.33
CA PHE A 97 11.18 -0.74 5.93
C PHE A 97 11.07 0.77 5.71
N ALA A 98 10.08 1.44 6.32
CA ALA A 98 9.91 2.88 6.17
C ALA A 98 11.05 3.69 6.82
N ILE A 99 11.63 3.21 7.92
CA ILE A 99 12.81 3.81 8.56
C ILE A 99 14.01 3.75 7.61
N GLU A 100 14.21 2.62 6.93
CA GLU A 100 15.34 2.38 6.02
C GLU A 100 15.22 3.17 4.70
N LEU A 101 14.03 3.69 4.33
CA LEU A 101 13.83 4.39 3.06
C LEU A 101 14.64 5.69 2.91
N ASN A 102 14.93 6.40 4.01
CA ASN A 102 15.60 7.70 3.97
C ASN A 102 17.01 7.69 4.58
N GLU A 103 17.59 6.50 4.77
CA GLU A 103 19.00 6.34 5.14
C GLU A 103 19.89 6.91 4.02
N GLU A 104 21.00 7.56 4.42
CA GLU A 104 21.92 8.20 3.48
C GLU A 104 22.65 7.17 2.61
N GLU A 105 22.75 7.46 1.32
CA GLU A 105 23.35 6.58 0.33
C GLU A 105 24.22 7.42 -0.62
N GLU A 106 25.46 6.99 -0.85
CA GLU A 106 26.37 7.66 -1.77
C GLU A 106 25.95 7.44 -3.24
N GLY A 107 26.25 8.40 -4.11
CA GLY A 107 26.04 8.27 -5.55
C GLY A 107 24.59 8.46 -6.02
N VAL A 108 23.68 8.89 -5.14
CA VAL A 108 22.31 9.23 -5.54
C VAL A 108 22.26 10.50 -6.40
N ALA A 109 21.25 10.60 -7.26
CA ALA A 109 21.07 11.77 -8.11
C ALA A 109 20.77 13.03 -7.27
N PRO A 110 21.09 14.25 -7.75
CA PRO A 110 20.81 15.50 -7.02
C PRO A 110 19.33 15.76 -6.69
N THR A 111 18.41 15.03 -7.32
CA THR A 111 16.96 15.11 -7.11
C THR A 111 16.41 13.99 -6.23
N ASP A 112 17.27 13.11 -5.71
CA ASP A 112 16.86 12.05 -4.80
C ASP A 112 16.26 12.64 -3.51
N SER A 113 15.20 12.01 -2.99
CA SER A 113 14.50 12.49 -1.80
C SER A 113 15.38 12.51 -0.56
N ARG A 114 16.42 11.66 -0.49
CA ARG A 114 17.39 11.65 0.63
C ARG A 114 18.17 12.95 0.75
N LEU A 115 18.34 13.67 -0.36
CA LEU A 115 19.03 14.96 -0.39
C LEU A 115 18.08 16.14 -0.11
N ARG A 116 16.81 15.88 0.21
CA ARG A 116 15.82 16.92 0.48
C ARG A 116 16.05 17.51 1.89
N PRO A 117 16.54 18.75 2.01
CA PRO A 117 17.15 19.24 3.25
C PRO A 117 16.15 19.50 4.38
N ASP A 118 14.91 19.90 4.07
CA ASP A 118 13.84 20.05 5.07
C ASP A 118 13.50 18.72 5.74
N MET A 119 13.49 17.62 4.96
CA MET A 119 13.25 16.29 5.51
C MET A 119 14.38 15.80 6.42
N ARG A 120 15.65 15.97 6.01
CA ARG A 120 16.80 15.60 6.85
C ARG A 120 16.80 16.39 8.18
N MET A 121 16.54 17.69 8.12
CA MET A 121 16.43 18.51 9.34
C MET A 121 15.28 18.06 10.25
N MET A 122 14.15 17.62 9.69
CA MET A 122 13.03 17.07 10.47
C MET A 122 13.45 15.78 11.18
N GLU A 123 14.12 14.87 10.48
CA GLU A 123 14.60 13.60 11.05
C GLU A 123 15.62 13.79 12.17
N GLU A 124 16.46 14.82 12.07
CA GLU A 124 17.40 15.23 13.12
C GLU A 124 16.73 16.00 14.29
N GLY A 125 15.42 16.23 14.23
CA GLY A 125 14.68 16.97 15.25
C GLY A 125 14.86 18.50 15.21
N MET A 126 15.46 19.04 14.14
CA MET A 126 15.64 20.47 13.92
C MET A 126 14.39 21.12 13.30
N TRP A 127 13.26 21.08 14.02
CA TRP A 127 11.93 21.46 13.52
C TRP A 127 11.85 22.88 12.93
N ASP A 128 12.41 23.88 13.61
CA ASP A 128 12.35 25.27 13.13
C ASP A 128 13.08 25.45 11.80
N LYS A 129 14.29 24.88 11.69
CA LYS A 129 15.08 24.90 10.45
C LYS A 129 14.40 24.13 9.32
N ALA A 130 13.81 22.98 9.64
CA ALA A 130 13.05 22.18 8.68
C ALA A 130 11.88 22.99 8.10
N ASN A 131 11.14 23.71 8.94
CA ASN A 131 10.02 24.55 8.50
C ASN A 131 10.47 25.73 7.61
N GLU A 132 11.53 26.43 7.99
CA GLU A 132 12.12 27.49 7.17
C GLU A 132 12.56 26.96 5.80
N LYS A 133 13.28 25.83 5.78
CA LYS A 133 13.79 25.24 4.55
C LYS A 133 12.66 24.72 3.66
N LYS A 134 11.60 24.16 4.25
CA LYS A 134 10.39 23.74 3.54
C LYS A 134 9.75 24.92 2.82
N GLN A 135 9.59 26.06 3.49
CA GLN A 135 9.02 27.26 2.88
C GLN A 135 9.84 27.73 1.67
N GLU A 136 11.17 27.80 1.82
CA GLU A 136 12.09 28.18 0.73
C GLU A 136 11.93 27.27 -0.50
N LEU A 137 11.87 25.95 -0.29
CA LEU A 137 11.72 24.96 -1.36
C LEU A 137 10.37 25.09 -2.08
N GLU A 138 9.27 25.24 -1.33
CA GLU A 138 7.93 25.39 -1.88
C GLU A 138 7.77 26.70 -2.67
N GLU A 139 8.35 27.80 -2.19
CA GLU A 139 8.37 29.08 -2.88
C GLU A 139 9.17 29.00 -4.19
N LYS A 140 10.34 28.34 -4.17
CA LYS A 140 11.15 28.08 -5.37
C LYS A 140 10.38 27.25 -6.40
N GLN A 141 9.66 26.22 -5.97
CA GLN A 141 8.83 25.39 -6.86
C GLN A 141 7.67 26.22 -7.45
N ARG A 142 7.01 27.04 -6.64
CA ARG A 142 5.91 27.92 -7.06
C ARG A 142 6.37 28.97 -8.07
N ALA A 143 7.54 29.59 -7.86
CA ALA A 143 8.13 30.54 -8.79
C ALA A 143 8.48 29.90 -10.14
N LYS A 144 9.11 28.71 -10.12
CA LYS A 144 9.41 27.95 -11.34
C LYS A 144 8.15 27.58 -12.13
N ARG A 145 7.09 27.15 -11.43
CA ARG A 145 5.80 26.87 -12.07
C ARG A 145 5.21 28.11 -12.74
N LYS A 146 5.16 29.25 -12.02
CA LYS A 146 4.67 30.51 -12.57
C LYS A 146 5.45 30.96 -13.82
N ALA A 147 6.77 30.78 -13.81
CA ALA A 147 7.61 31.10 -14.96
C ALA A 147 7.36 30.18 -16.17
N ARG A 148 7.11 28.88 -15.94
CA ARG A 148 6.72 27.93 -17.01
C ARG A 148 5.37 28.28 -17.60
N ASP A 149 4.37 28.54 -16.75
CA ASP A 149 3.03 28.96 -17.18
C ASP A 149 3.09 30.24 -18.06
N GLN A 150 3.95 31.20 -17.69
CA GLN A 150 4.19 32.43 -18.46
C GLN A 150 4.86 32.20 -19.83
N ARG A 151 5.64 31.11 -19.97
CA ARG A 151 6.24 30.70 -21.25
C ARG A 151 5.32 29.79 -22.08
N GLY A 152 4.16 29.40 -21.54
CA GLY A 152 3.24 28.46 -22.20
C GLY A 152 3.72 27.01 -22.15
N GLU A 153 4.59 26.65 -21.19
CA GLU A 153 5.17 25.31 -20.98
C GLU A 153 4.53 24.54 -19.81
#